data_AF-A0A970KED2-F1
#
_entry.id   AF-A0A970KED2-F1
#
_cell.length_a   1.000
_cell.length_b   1.000
_cell.length_c   1.000
_cell.angle_alpha   90.00
_cell.angle_beta   90.00
_cell.angle_gamma   90.00
#
_symmetry.space_group_name_H-M   'P 1'
#
loop_
_entity.id
_entity.type
_entity.pdbx_description
1 polymer ?
#
loop_
_entity_poly.entity_id
_entity_poly.type
_entity_poly.pdbx_seq_one_letter_code
_entity_poly.pdbx_strand_id
1 'polypeptide(L)'
;MKKLMLLLALGCFVAVGFSSCKSAKTGTPAEVVEAFLKHMSAGDIEKAKELCTPETAEILTQWENEGFNLFEDATFEDIQCEMISDTEAECSYYHDGDRAGLDVVKIDDEWKVLMEK
;
A
#
# COMPACT_ATOMS: atom_id res chain seq x y z
N MET A 1 28.26 -28.37 37.02
CA MET A 1 27.32 -29.48 36.74
C MET A 1 26.26 -28.97 35.78
N LYS A 2 26.18 -29.61 34.61
CA LYS A 2 24.98 -29.94 33.81
C LYS A 2 23.87 -28.86 33.72
N LYS A 3 23.75 -28.20 32.56
CA LYS A 3 22.83 -28.58 31.46
C LYS A 3 21.35 -28.34 31.79
N LEU A 4 20.78 -27.30 31.17
CA LEU A 4 19.48 -27.33 30.50
C LEU A 4 19.44 -26.08 29.59
N MET A 5 19.81 -26.17 28.30
CA MET A 5 18.96 -26.59 27.17
C MET A 5 17.58 -25.94 27.22
N LEU A 6 17.32 -24.94 26.38
CA LEU A 6 16.81 -25.02 24.99
C LEU A 6 15.28 -24.93 24.98
N LEU A 7 14.74 -24.32 23.92
CA LEU A 7 13.31 -24.20 23.56
C LEU A 7 12.61 -23.01 24.27
N LEU A 8 11.84 -22.14 23.60
CA LEU A 8 11.01 -22.35 22.43
C LEU A 8 10.67 -20.98 21.80
N ALA A 9 10.73 -20.91 20.47
CA ALA A 9 10.10 -19.84 19.70
C ALA A 9 8.57 -19.87 19.88
N LEU A 10 7.97 -18.69 20.07
CA LEU A 10 6.55 -18.44 19.87
C LEU A 10 6.45 -16.93 19.58
N GLY A 11 6.48 -16.50 18.33
CA GLY A 11 5.33 -16.66 17.45
C GLY A 11 4.21 -15.72 17.88
N CYS A 12 4.46 -14.41 17.91
CA CYS A 12 3.39 -13.41 17.99
C CYS A 12 2.97 -13.03 16.58
N PHE A 13 2.10 -13.86 16.00
CA PHE A 13 1.14 -13.44 14.99
C PHE A 13 0.25 -12.37 15.64
N VAL A 14 0.45 -11.10 15.29
CA VAL A 14 -0.51 -10.06 15.61
C VAL A 14 -1.41 -9.92 14.39
N ALA A 15 -2.51 -10.65 14.40
CA ALA A 15 -3.66 -10.35 13.56
C ALA A 15 -4.27 -9.05 14.07
N VAL A 16 -3.96 -7.93 13.42
CA VAL A 16 -4.62 -6.65 13.72
C VAL A 16 -5.93 -6.63 12.94
N GLY A 17 -7.02 -6.82 13.67
CA GLY A 17 -8.37 -6.72 13.13
C GLY A 17 -8.66 -5.30 12.66
N PHE A 18 -9.29 -5.20 11.49
CA PHE A 18 -9.86 -3.98 10.94
C PHE A 18 -10.88 -3.38 11.92
N SER A 19 -10.39 -2.49 12.78
CA SER A 19 -11.22 -1.62 13.62
C SER A 19 -11.16 -0.24 12.99
N SER A 20 -12.32 0.22 12.52
CA SER A 20 -12.57 1.57 12.00
C SER A 20 -11.85 2.65 12.81
N CYS A 21 -10.77 3.21 12.25
CA CYS A 21 -10.05 4.34 12.81
C CYS A 21 -10.45 5.62 12.06
N LYS A 22 -11.53 6.25 12.53
CA LYS A 22 -11.63 7.71 12.44
C LYS A 22 -10.50 8.28 13.30
N SER A 23 -9.66 9.12 12.67
CA SER A 23 -8.65 9.97 13.32
C SER A 23 -7.34 9.30 13.75
N ALA A 24 -6.62 8.68 12.81
CA ALA A 24 -5.16 8.62 12.88
C ALA A 24 -4.63 9.41 11.69
N LYS A 25 -3.89 10.50 11.96
CA LYS A 25 -3.16 11.22 10.93
C LYS A 25 -2.18 10.22 10.28
N THR A 26 -2.42 9.98 8.99
CA THR A 26 -1.46 9.52 7.97
C THR A 26 -0.86 8.13 8.23
N GLY A 27 -1.42 7.11 7.58
CA GLY A 27 -0.82 5.77 7.54
C GLY A 27 0.58 5.80 6.96
N THR A 28 1.39 4.80 7.27
CA THR A 28 2.72 4.58 6.68
C THR A 28 2.64 4.44 5.15
N PRO A 29 3.75 4.62 4.39
CA PRO A 29 3.75 4.39 2.95
C PRO A 29 3.18 3.01 2.55
N ALA A 30 3.50 1.97 3.32
CA ALA A 30 3.00 0.61 3.09
C ALA A 30 1.47 0.53 3.26
N GLU A 31 0.93 1.12 4.32
CA GLU A 31 -0.53 1.14 4.56
C GLU A 31 -1.28 1.93 3.48
N VAL A 32 -0.70 3.02 2.98
CA VAL A 32 -1.28 3.80 1.88
C VAL A 32 -1.28 3.01 0.58
N VAL A 33 -0.17 2.34 0.24
CA VAL A 33 -0.08 1.48 -0.95
C VAL A 33 -1.03 0.28 -0.85
N GLU A 34 -1.11 -0.39 0.29
CA GLU A 34 -2.05 -1.49 0.51
C GLU A 34 -3.49 -1.03 0.32
N ALA A 35 -3.87 0.10 0.91
CA ALA A 35 -5.22 0.66 0.77
C ALA A 35 -5.52 1.07 -0.68
N PHE A 36 -4.56 1.68 -1.37
CA PHE A 36 -4.69 2.06 -2.78
C PHE A 36 -4.91 0.85 -3.66
N LEU A 37 -4.02 -0.16 -3.58
CA LEU A 37 -4.10 -1.39 -4.37
C LEU A 37 -5.39 -2.17 -4.09
N LYS A 38 -5.84 -2.19 -2.84
CA LYS A 38 -7.12 -2.81 -2.46
C LYS A 38 -8.32 -2.13 -3.11
N HIS A 39 -8.36 -0.80 -3.11
CA HIS A 39 -9.45 -0.06 -3.78
C HIS A 39 -9.39 -0.23 -5.29
N MET A 40 -8.19 -0.21 -5.88
CA MET A 40 -8.00 -0.46 -7.30
C MET A 40 -8.46 -1.87 -7.69
N SER A 41 -8.11 -2.91 -6.93
CA SER A 41 -8.56 -4.29 -7.20
C SER A 41 -10.07 -4.48 -7.03
N ALA A 42 -10.68 -3.77 -6.10
CA ALA A 42 -12.13 -3.75 -5.93
C ALA A 42 -12.90 -2.92 -6.98
N GLY A 43 -12.20 -2.22 -7.89
CA GLY A 43 -12.81 -1.29 -8.83
C GLY A 43 -13.31 0.02 -8.20
N ASP A 44 -12.97 0.29 -6.94
CA ASP A 44 -13.34 1.50 -6.20
C ASP A 44 -12.42 2.69 -6.56
N ILE A 45 -12.41 3.09 -7.84
CA ILE A 45 -11.49 4.12 -8.37
C ILE A 45 -11.64 5.45 -7.63
N GLU A 46 -12.85 5.84 -7.23
CA GLU A 46 -13.09 7.04 -6.42
C GLU A 46 -12.31 7.05 -5.12
N LYS A 47 -12.21 5.90 -4.43
CA LYS A 47 -11.47 5.78 -3.18
C LYS A 47 -9.96 5.70 -3.39
N ALA A 48 -9.53 5.07 -4.47
CA ALA A 48 -8.11 5.08 -4.85
C ALA A 48 -7.61 6.52 -5.13
N LYS A 49 -8.43 7.37 -5.76
CA LYS A 49 -8.12 8.79 -6.03
C LYS A 49 -7.89 9.62 -4.75
N GLU A 50 -8.48 9.25 -3.62
CA GLU A 50 -8.24 9.93 -2.32
C GLU A 50 -6.85 9.64 -1.73
N LEU A 51 -6.21 8.55 -2.17
CA LEU A 51 -4.96 8.01 -1.64
C LEU A 51 -3.74 8.31 -2.52
N CYS A 52 -3.93 8.97 -3.66
CA CYS A 52 -2.86 9.29 -4.61
C CYS A 52 -2.66 10.79 -4.77
N THR A 53 -1.59 11.17 -5.48
CA THR A 53 -1.35 12.56 -5.86
C THR A 53 -2.44 13.04 -6.83
N PRO A 54 -2.63 14.37 -6.98
CA PRO A 54 -3.55 14.91 -7.99
C PRO A 54 -3.23 14.43 -9.41
N GLU A 55 -1.95 14.32 -9.76
CA GLU A 55 -1.51 13.82 -11.06
C GLU A 55 -1.92 12.36 -11.28
N THR A 56 -1.70 11.49 -10.30
CA THR A 56 -2.16 10.10 -10.36
C THR A 56 -3.69 10.02 -10.41
N ALA A 57 -4.40 10.90 -9.72
CA ALA A 57 -5.86 10.94 -9.78
C ALA A 57 -6.38 11.29 -11.20
N GLU A 58 -5.66 12.12 -11.96
CA GLU A 58 -5.95 12.38 -13.37
C GLU A 58 -5.75 11.14 -14.24
N ILE A 59 -4.67 10.37 -14.00
CA ILE A 59 -4.42 9.09 -14.69
C ILE A 59 -5.57 8.12 -14.41
N LEU A 60 -5.97 7.96 -13.15
CA LEU A 60 -7.08 7.10 -12.77
C LEU A 60 -8.41 7.55 -13.38
N THR A 61 -8.64 8.86 -13.48
CA THR A 61 -9.84 9.40 -14.15
C THR A 61 -9.83 9.08 -15.64
N GLN A 62 -8.66 9.11 -16.29
CA GLN A 62 -8.55 8.69 -17.68
C GLN A 62 -8.88 7.20 -17.83
N TRP A 63 -8.28 6.34 -17.01
CA TRP A 63 -8.55 4.90 -17.00
C TRP A 63 -10.04 4.59 -16.80
N GLU A 64 -10.67 5.24 -15.82
CA GLU A 64 -12.10 5.13 -15.56
C GLU A 64 -12.96 5.52 -16.77
N ASN A 65 -12.65 6.63 -17.45
CA ASN A 65 -13.34 7.06 -18.66
C ASN A 65 -13.18 6.09 -19.84
N GLU A 66 -12.05 5.39 -19.90
CA GLU A 66 -11.74 4.38 -20.91
C GLU A 66 -12.31 2.99 -20.56
N GLY A 67 -12.89 2.84 -19.37
CA GLY A 67 -13.36 1.54 -18.86
C GLY A 67 -12.21 0.57 -18.59
N PHE A 68 -11.05 1.10 -18.20
CA PHE A 68 -9.82 0.36 -17.95
C PHE A 68 -9.43 0.45 -16.48
N ASN A 69 -8.88 -0.64 -15.93
CA ASN A 69 -8.28 -0.66 -14.60
C ASN A 69 -7.17 -1.73 -14.59
N LEU A 70 -5.92 -1.29 -14.42
CA LEU A 70 -4.76 -2.19 -14.45
C LEU A 70 -4.79 -3.26 -13.35
N PHE A 71 -5.49 -2.99 -12.25
CA PHE A 71 -5.42 -3.78 -11.03
C PHE A 71 -6.72 -4.51 -10.71
N GLU A 72 -7.73 -4.45 -11.58
CA GLU A 72 -9.04 -5.09 -11.35
C GLU A 72 -8.88 -6.60 -11.07
N ASP A 73 -9.52 -7.08 -10.00
CA ASP A 73 -9.45 -8.47 -9.52
C ASP A 73 -8.02 -8.98 -9.23
N ALA A 74 -7.02 -8.10 -9.15
CA ALA A 74 -5.64 -8.48 -8.89
C ALA A 74 -5.41 -8.86 -7.42
N THR A 75 -4.42 -9.73 -7.21
CA THR A 75 -3.93 -10.09 -5.88
C THR A 75 -2.56 -9.47 -5.62
N PHE A 76 -2.34 -9.02 -4.39
CA PHE A 76 -1.10 -8.36 -3.99
C PHE A 76 -0.51 -9.03 -2.76
N GLU A 77 0.79 -9.28 -2.80
CA GLU A 77 1.53 -9.93 -1.72
C GLU A 77 2.83 -9.19 -1.41
N ASP A 78 3.33 -9.35 -0.18
CA ASP A 78 4.64 -8.89 0.28
C ASP A 78 4.92 -7.39 -0.01
N ILE A 79 3.96 -6.53 0.35
CA ILE A 79 4.14 -5.07 0.26
C ILE A 79 5.22 -4.63 1.24
N GLN A 80 6.32 -4.11 0.71
CA GLN A 80 7.44 -3.58 1.47
C GLN A 80 7.80 -2.20 0.96
N CYS A 81 8.10 -1.26 1.85
CA CYS A 81 8.50 0.09 1.46
C CYS A 81 9.84 0.46 2.09
N GLU A 82 10.67 1.11 1.28
CA GLU A 82 11.94 1.71 1.68
C GLU A 82 11.79 3.24 1.68
N MET A 83 12.14 3.86 2.80
CA MET A 83 12.16 5.32 2.91
C MET A 83 13.36 5.87 2.13
N ILE A 84 13.11 6.70 1.13
CA ILE A 84 14.16 7.41 0.38
C ILE A 84 14.52 8.71 1.12
N SER A 85 13.52 9.38 1.68
CA SER A 85 13.67 10.60 2.49
C SER A 85 12.52 10.73 3.49
N ASP A 86 12.45 11.84 4.24
CA ASP A 86 11.33 12.12 5.14
C ASP A 86 9.99 12.33 4.41
N THR A 87 10.04 12.56 3.09
CA THR A 87 8.90 12.90 2.23
C THR A 87 8.71 11.97 1.05
N GLU A 88 9.58 10.97 0.87
CA GLU A 88 9.55 10.05 -0.27
C GLU A 88 9.86 8.62 0.18
N ALA A 89 9.14 7.65 -0.39
CA ALA A 89 9.36 6.23 -0.19
C ALA A 89 9.07 5.46 -1.48
N GLU A 90 9.82 4.39 -1.72
CA GLU A 90 9.57 3.45 -2.81
C GLU A 90 8.98 2.17 -2.21
N CYS A 91 7.86 1.71 -2.75
CA CYS A 91 7.20 0.48 -2.32
C CYS A 91 7.28 -0.58 -3.40
N SER A 92 7.54 -1.82 -3.01
CA SER A 92 7.53 -3.00 -3.88
C SER A 92 6.55 -4.04 -3.36
N TYR A 93 5.96 -4.78 -4.29
CA TYR A 93 4.99 -5.84 -4.01
C TYR A 93 5.01 -6.87 -5.13
N TYR A 94 4.37 -8.01 -4.92
CA TYR A 94 4.08 -8.98 -5.97
C TYR A 94 2.64 -8.80 -6.46
N HIS A 95 2.48 -8.73 -7.78
CA HIS A 95 1.21 -8.73 -8.49
C HIS A 95 1.20 -9.95 -9.42
N ASP A 96 0.31 -10.90 -9.15
CA ASP A 96 0.20 -12.15 -9.92
C ASP A 96 1.53 -12.91 -10.12
N GLY A 97 2.43 -12.81 -9.12
CA GLY A 97 3.74 -13.46 -9.12
C GLY A 97 4.88 -12.62 -9.71
N ASP A 98 4.58 -11.49 -10.35
CA ASP A 98 5.55 -10.54 -10.87
C ASP A 98 5.83 -9.42 -9.85
N ARG A 99 7.11 -9.06 -9.70
CA ARG A 99 7.49 -7.97 -8.81
C ARG A 99 7.19 -6.63 -9.48
N ALA A 100 6.37 -5.81 -8.82
CA ALA A 100 6.01 -4.46 -9.22
C ALA A 100 6.35 -3.46 -8.11
N GLY A 101 6.17 -2.17 -8.39
CA GLY A 101 6.40 -1.11 -7.41
C GLY A 101 5.55 0.12 -7.66
N LEU A 102 5.43 0.92 -6.60
CA LEU A 102 4.76 2.22 -6.59
C LEU A 102 5.55 3.18 -5.72
N ASP A 103 5.65 4.42 -6.15
CA ASP A 103 6.27 5.47 -5.37
C ASP A 103 5.23 6.14 -4.47
N VAL A 104 5.68 6.67 -3.34
CA VAL A 104 4.84 7.35 -2.37
C VAL A 104 5.51 8.64 -1.94
N VAL A 105 4.77 9.74 -2.01
CA VAL A 105 5.25 11.07 -1.64
C VAL A 105 4.37 11.66 -0.56
N LYS A 106 4.95 12.51 0.30
CA LYS A 106 4.22 13.20 1.35
C LYS A 106 3.77 14.58 0.87
N ILE A 107 2.45 14.83 0.91
CA ILE A 107 1.80 16.11 0.57
C ILE A 107 0.94 16.53 1.76
N ASP A 108 1.15 17.75 2.27
CA ASP A 108 0.40 18.29 3.43
C ASP A 108 0.39 17.33 4.63
N ASP A 109 1.57 16.78 4.95
CA ASP A 109 1.82 15.73 5.95
C ASP A 109 1.23 14.35 5.64
N GLU A 110 0.43 14.17 4.58
CA GLU A 110 -0.17 12.89 4.18
C GLU A 110 0.64 12.16 3.10
N TRP A 111 0.86 10.85 3.29
CA TRP A 111 1.42 10.00 2.26
C TRP A 111 0.41 9.74 1.14
N LYS A 112 0.86 9.84 -0.11
CA LYS A 112 0.07 9.67 -1.33
C LYS A 112 0.84 8.85 -2.36
N VAL A 113 0.17 7.91 -3.01
CA VAL A 113 0.72 7.15 -4.14
C VAL A 113 1.00 8.09 -5.31
N LEU A 114 2.19 7.96 -5.89
CA LEU A 114 2.62 8.63 -7.11
C LEU A 114 2.85 7.55 -8.19
N MET A 115 2.07 7.63 -9.24
CA MET A 115 2.29 6.90 -10.50
C MET A 115 2.88 7.88 -11.51
N GLU A 116 4.06 7.56 -12.02
CA GLU A 116 4.63 8.26 -13.16
C GLU A 116 3.95 7.78 -14.47
N LYS A 117 3.89 8.66 -15.46
CA LYS A 117 3.33 8.39 -16.80
C LYS A 117 4.26 7.58 -17.70
#